data_AF-A0A934HP27-F1
#
_entry.id   AF-A0A934HP27-F1
#
_cell.length_a   1.000
_cell.length_b   1.000
_cell.length_c   1.000
_cell.angle_alpha   90.00
_cell.angle_beta   90.00
_cell.angle_gamma   90.00
#
_symmetry.space_group_name_H-M   'P 1'
#
loop_
_entity.id
_entity.type
_entity.pdbx_description
1 polymer ?
#
loop_
_entity_poly.entity_id
_entity_poly.type
_entity_poly.pdbx_seq_one_letter_code
_entity_poly.pdbx_strand_id
1 'polypeptide(L)'
;MQLKLNELWDGTIEKFNVDILRNTLSFKLKVIANEVSKEFNLIFKGVSSFYFIEDIGEKRYNLNKYDNNDYMELTSIDYYEKGIGKITIDSLSEDWATQWKSSANFTIELWNSILFLEAKCVVINDESFDISYPCI
;
A
#
# COMPACT_ATOMS: atom_id res chain seq x y z
N MET A 1 -11.98 7.39 8.68
CA MET A 1 -10.88 6.94 7.80
C MET A 1 -11.21 5.61 7.11
N GLN A 2 -11.33 4.46 7.81
CA GLN A 2 -11.58 3.16 7.15
C GLN A 2 -12.79 3.14 6.20
N LEU A 3 -13.93 3.72 6.61
CA LEU A 3 -15.11 3.80 5.74
C LEU A 3 -14.83 4.51 4.39
N LYS A 4 -13.95 5.51 4.37
CA LYS A 4 -13.55 6.20 3.14
C LYS A 4 -12.56 5.41 2.30
N LEU A 5 -11.72 4.59 2.94
CA LEU A 5 -10.86 3.65 2.22
C LEU A 5 -11.69 2.58 1.52
N ASN A 6 -12.78 2.13 2.16
CA ASN A 6 -13.71 1.17 1.56
C ASN A 6 -14.44 1.73 0.33
N GLU A 7 -14.57 3.05 0.19
CA GLU A 7 -15.13 3.67 -1.03
C GLU A 7 -14.22 3.52 -2.26
N LEU A 8 -12.96 3.15 -2.05
CA LEU A 8 -11.96 2.95 -3.11
C LEU A 8 -11.95 1.52 -3.66
N TRP A 9 -12.76 0.64 -3.08
CA TRP A 9 -12.91 -0.75 -3.53
C TRP A 9 -13.27 -0.82 -5.02
N ASP A 10 -12.73 -1.83 -5.72
CA ASP A 10 -12.90 -2.01 -7.18
C ASP A 10 -12.33 -0.83 -8.00
N GLY A 11 -11.41 -0.07 -7.38
CA GLY A 11 -10.75 1.07 -8.00
C GLY A 11 -9.64 0.62 -8.95
N THR A 12 -9.65 1.12 -10.18
CA THR A 12 -8.54 0.96 -11.10
C THR A 12 -7.39 1.91 -10.73
N ILE A 13 -6.17 1.38 -10.58
CA ILE A 13 -4.97 2.18 -10.36
C ILE A 13 -4.48 2.76 -11.68
N GLU A 14 -4.63 4.08 -11.85
CA GLU A 14 -4.13 4.79 -13.01
C GLU A 14 -2.66 5.20 -12.84
N LYS A 15 -2.26 5.52 -11.60
CA LYS A 15 -0.88 5.89 -11.26
C LYS A 15 -0.52 5.39 -9.86
N PHE A 16 0.72 4.93 -9.72
CA PHE A 16 1.36 4.62 -8.46
C PHE A 16 2.73 5.29 -8.42
N ASN A 17 3.07 5.92 -7.31
CA ASN A 17 4.38 6.56 -7.13
C ASN A 17 4.87 6.43 -5.70
N VAL A 18 6.16 6.13 -5.56
CA VAL A 18 6.89 6.18 -4.30
C VAL A 18 7.95 7.26 -4.40
N ASP A 19 7.89 8.24 -3.50
CA ASP A 19 8.90 9.30 -3.38
C ASP A 19 9.59 9.15 -2.01
N ILE A 20 10.76 8.53 -2.04
CA ILE A 20 11.59 8.27 -0.86
C ILE A 20 12.12 9.57 -0.26
N LEU A 21 12.47 10.57 -1.08
CA LEU A 21 13.00 11.85 -0.59
C LEU A 21 11.94 12.60 0.23
N ARG A 22 10.68 12.52 -0.17
CA ARG A 22 9.56 13.17 0.52
C ARG A 22 8.85 12.27 1.53
N ASN A 23 9.23 10.99 1.61
CA ASN A 23 8.56 9.96 2.42
C ASN A 23 7.07 9.88 2.11
N THR A 24 6.72 9.80 0.82
CA THR A 24 5.32 9.73 0.37
C THR A 24 5.11 8.57 -0.59
N LEU A 25 3.93 7.97 -0.51
CA LEU A 25 3.45 6.96 -1.45
C LEU A 25 2.05 7.37 -1.90
N SER A 26 1.78 7.36 -3.20
CA SER A 26 0.52 7.88 -3.73
C SER A 26 -0.07 7.01 -4.83
N PHE A 27 -1.40 6.95 -4.84
CA PHE A 27 -2.21 6.36 -5.90
C PHE A 27 -3.11 7.42 -6.53
N LYS A 28 -3.25 7.37 -7.86
CA LYS A 28 -4.41 7.94 -8.56
C LYS A 28 -5.32 6.78 -8.94
N LEU A 29 -6.54 6.81 -8.44
CA LEU A 29 -7.52 5.73 -8.61
C LEU A 29 -8.70 6.24 -9.42
N LYS A 30 -9.31 5.35 -10.20
CA LYS A 30 -10.59 5.56 -10.86
C LYS A 30 -11.56 4.49 -10.40
N VAL A 31 -12.64 4.90 -9.75
CA VAL A 31 -13.72 4.01 -9.29
C VAL A 31 -14.94 4.26 -10.17
N ILE A 32 -15.58 3.20 -10.65
CA ILE A 32 -16.82 3.29 -11.45
C ILE A 32 -17.95 2.69 -10.63
N ALA A 33 -18.87 3.53 -10.17
CA ALA A 33 -20.03 3.09 -9.37
C ALA A 33 -21.32 3.62 -10.02
N ASN A 34 -22.25 2.72 -10.34
CA ASN A 34 -23.53 3.06 -10.99
C ASN A 34 -23.34 3.91 -12.26
N GLU A 35 -22.42 3.51 -13.14
CA GLU A 35 -22.06 4.21 -14.39
C GLU A 35 -21.41 5.60 -14.19
N VAL A 36 -21.21 6.05 -12.96
CA VAL A 36 -20.51 7.29 -12.65
C VAL A 36 -19.05 6.98 -12.32
N SER A 37 -18.16 7.53 -13.13
CA SER A 37 -16.73 7.49 -12.85
C SER A 37 -16.33 8.59 -11.89
N LYS A 38 -15.60 8.23 -10.84
CA LYS A 38 -14.99 9.14 -9.88
C LYS A 38 -13.48 8.89 -9.81
N GLU A 39 -12.72 9.97 -9.77
CA GLU A 39 -11.28 9.90 -9.52
C GLU A 39 -10.99 10.15 -8.04
N PHE A 40 -10.03 9.42 -7.51
CA PHE A 40 -9.54 9.60 -6.15
C PHE A 40 -8.01 9.77 -6.14
N ASN A 41 -7.55 10.74 -5.36
CA ASN A 41 -6.14 10.91 -5.05
C ASN A 41 -5.87 10.40 -3.64
N LEU A 42 -5.10 9.33 -3.52
CA LEU A 42 -4.72 8.75 -2.24
C LEU A 42 -3.23 9.03 -1.99
N ILE A 43 -2.88 9.67 -0.89
CA ILE A 43 -1.50 10.02 -0.56
C ILE A 43 -1.19 9.63 0.87
N PHE A 44 -0.28 8.68 1.05
CA PHE A 44 0.32 8.38 2.33
C PHE A 44 1.54 9.27 2.54
N LYS A 45 1.64 9.88 3.72
CA LYS A 45 2.72 10.80 4.09
C LYS A 45 3.47 10.29 5.31
N GLY A 46 4.75 10.67 5.39
CA GLY A 46 5.67 10.16 6.41
C GLY A 46 5.74 8.65 6.38
N VAL A 47 5.84 8.09 5.18
CA VAL A 47 6.09 6.67 4.97
C VAL A 47 7.48 6.34 5.51
N SER A 48 7.57 5.51 6.54
CA SER A 48 8.86 5.05 7.11
C SER A 48 9.30 3.74 6.50
N SER A 49 8.35 2.87 6.11
CA SER A 49 8.63 1.61 5.46
C SER A 49 7.50 1.21 4.54
N PHE A 50 7.84 0.51 3.47
CA PHE A 50 6.90 -0.18 2.62
C PHE A 50 7.51 -1.51 2.18
N TYR A 51 6.68 -2.54 2.04
CA TYR A 51 7.10 -3.85 1.60
C TYR A 51 6.07 -4.42 0.64
N PHE A 52 6.49 -4.61 -0.60
CA PHE A 52 5.66 -5.11 -1.68
C PHE A 52 5.99 -6.58 -1.95
N ILE A 53 4.95 -7.40 -2.10
CA ILE A 53 5.07 -8.80 -2.49
C ILE A 53 4.09 -9.06 -3.63
N GLU A 54 4.62 -9.53 -4.75
CA GLU A 54 3.81 -10.10 -5.83
C GLU A 54 3.47 -11.55 -5.46
N ASP A 55 2.19 -11.95 -5.47
CA ASP A 55 1.76 -13.33 -5.20
C ASP A 55 2.27 -13.89 -3.86
N ILE A 56 2.14 -15.20 -3.66
CA ILE A 56 2.40 -15.88 -2.40
C ILE A 56 3.53 -16.89 -2.56
N GLY A 57 4.49 -16.84 -1.62
CA GLY A 57 5.59 -17.79 -1.56
C GLY A 57 6.40 -17.81 -2.87
N GLU A 58 6.65 -18.99 -3.41
CA GLU A 58 7.47 -19.13 -4.62
C GLU A 58 6.83 -18.59 -5.90
N LYS A 59 5.51 -18.37 -5.91
CA LYS A 59 4.82 -17.80 -7.06
C LYS A 59 5.19 -16.34 -7.33
N ARG A 60 5.76 -15.64 -6.35
CA ARG A 60 6.29 -14.26 -6.51
C ARG A 60 7.31 -14.09 -7.63
N TYR A 61 7.91 -15.20 -8.10
CA TYR A 61 8.85 -15.18 -9.21
C TYR A 61 8.16 -15.28 -10.59
N ASN A 62 6.88 -15.63 -10.62
CA ASN A 62 6.09 -15.80 -11.85
C ASN A 62 5.33 -14.51 -12.17
N LEU A 63 6.08 -13.41 -12.36
CA LEU A 63 5.47 -12.12 -12.71
C LEU A 63 4.68 -12.27 -14.01
N ASN A 64 3.40 -11.89 -13.98
CA ASN A 64 2.56 -11.89 -15.17
C ASN A 64 3.12 -10.88 -16.18
N LYS A 65 3.06 -11.23 -17.48
CA LYS A 65 3.30 -10.27 -18.54
C LYS A 65 2.04 -9.42 -18.68
N TYR A 66 2.10 -8.19 -18.19
CA TYR A 66 1.05 -7.21 -18.44
C TYR A 66 1.06 -6.82 -19.92
N ASP A 67 -0.08 -6.94 -20.60
CA ASP A 67 -0.33 -6.34 -21.90
C ASP A 67 -0.77 -4.87 -21.71
N ASN A 68 -0.75 -4.08 -22.78
CA ASN A 68 -1.09 -2.64 -22.74
C ASN A 68 -2.53 -2.35 -22.29
N ASN A 69 -3.41 -3.35 -22.28
CA ASN A 69 -4.80 -3.23 -21.83
C ASN A 69 -5.02 -3.73 -20.40
N ASP A 70 -4.01 -4.31 -19.77
CA ASP A 70 -4.13 -4.78 -18.41
C ASP A 70 -4.09 -3.59 -17.45
N TYR A 71 -4.95 -3.64 -16.44
CA TYR A 71 -5.00 -2.66 -15.38
C TYR A 71 -4.78 -3.36 -14.03
N MET A 72 -4.25 -2.60 -13.08
CA MET A 72 -4.13 -3.08 -11.70
C MET A 72 -5.33 -2.57 -10.91
N GLU A 73 -6.07 -3.48 -10.30
CA GLU A 73 -7.24 -3.16 -9.49
C GLU A 73 -6.87 -3.15 -8.01
N LEU A 74 -7.53 -2.26 -7.28
CA LEU A 74 -7.48 -2.19 -5.85
C LEU A 74 -8.54 -3.11 -5.24
N THR A 75 -8.09 -4.14 -4.54
CA THR A 75 -8.97 -5.10 -3.86
C THR A 75 -9.33 -4.62 -2.46
N SER A 76 -8.40 -4.03 -1.70
CA SER A 76 -8.71 -3.49 -0.37
C SER A 76 -7.61 -2.53 0.11
N ILE A 77 -7.99 -1.66 1.05
CA ILE A 77 -7.06 -0.92 1.89
C ILE A 77 -7.55 -0.98 3.32
N ASP A 78 -6.76 -1.59 4.20
CA ASP A 78 -7.11 -1.74 5.61
C ASP A 78 -6.10 -1.02 6.50
N TYR A 79 -6.62 -0.40 7.56
CA TYR A 79 -5.84 0.26 8.59
C TYR A 79 -5.85 -0.52 9.90
N TYR A 80 -4.67 -0.64 10.52
CA TYR A 80 -4.46 -1.34 11.78
C TYR A 80 -3.79 -0.39 12.77
N GLU A 81 -4.56 0.12 13.74
CA GLU A 81 -4.06 1.06 14.75
C GLU A 81 -2.84 0.54 15.53
N LYS A 82 -2.81 -0.77 15.79
CA LYS A 82 -1.72 -1.44 16.51
C LYS A 82 -0.69 -2.09 15.58
N GLY A 83 -0.80 -1.86 14.28
CA GLY A 83 -0.04 -2.56 13.25
C GLY A 83 -0.52 -4.00 13.02
N ILE A 84 -0.13 -4.58 11.89
CA ILE A 84 -0.46 -5.96 11.52
C ILE A 84 0.60 -6.99 11.94
N GLY A 85 1.78 -6.53 12.37
CA GLY A 85 2.86 -7.39 12.82
C GLY A 85 4.23 -6.80 12.53
N LYS A 86 5.26 -7.58 12.84
CA LYS A 86 6.67 -7.18 12.66
C LYS A 86 7.18 -7.68 11.30
N ILE A 87 7.77 -6.78 10.52
CA ILE A 87 8.51 -7.11 9.29
C ILE A 87 9.99 -6.98 9.62
N THR A 88 10.75 -8.06 9.38
CA THR A 88 12.19 -8.13 9.63
C THR A 88 12.89 -8.87 8.51
N ILE A 89 14.13 -8.47 8.25
CA ILE A 89 15.04 -9.21 7.37
C ILE A 89 15.80 -10.22 8.24
N ASP A 90 15.73 -11.48 7.86
CA ASP A 90 16.59 -12.52 8.40
C ASP A 90 17.72 -12.80 7.40
N SER A 91 18.95 -12.87 7.87
CA SER A 91 20.14 -13.06 7.03
C SER A 91 21.19 -13.88 7.76
N LEU A 92 21.69 -14.91 7.09
CA LEU A 92 22.73 -15.80 7.64
C LEU A 92 24.15 -15.25 7.44
N SER A 93 24.34 -14.27 6.55
CA SER A 93 25.65 -13.74 6.17
C SER A 93 25.82 -12.25 6.40
N GLU A 94 24.73 -11.50 6.53
CA GLU A 94 24.74 -10.03 6.58
C GLU A 94 24.07 -9.53 7.87
N ASP A 95 24.80 -9.52 8.98
CA ASP A 95 24.29 -9.11 10.31
C ASP A 95 23.65 -7.70 10.27
N TRP A 96 24.22 -6.79 9.49
CA TRP A 96 23.70 -5.42 9.35
C TRP A 96 22.29 -5.39 8.76
N ALA A 97 21.84 -6.42 8.04
CA ALA A 97 20.49 -6.46 7.47
C ALA A 97 19.43 -6.69 8.56
N THR A 98 19.79 -7.40 9.63
CA THR A 98 18.87 -7.77 10.72
C THR A 98 18.43 -6.58 11.60
N GLN A 99 19.14 -5.45 11.51
CA GLN A 99 18.83 -4.24 12.28
C GLN A 99 17.60 -3.49 11.75
N TRP A 100 17.18 -3.76 10.52
CA TRP A 100 16.02 -3.10 9.89
C TRP A 100 14.74 -3.83 10.27
N LYS A 101 13.87 -3.13 10.99
CA LYS A 101 12.55 -3.63 11.40
C LYS A 101 11.49 -2.57 11.13
N SER A 102 10.28 -3.01 10.82
CA SER A 102 9.11 -2.15 10.75
C SER A 102 7.85 -2.86 11.20
N SER A 103 6.76 -2.12 11.36
CA SER A 103 5.42 -2.68 11.46
C SER A 103 4.47 -1.88 10.59
N ALA A 104 3.83 -2.55 9.64
CA ALA A 104 2.87 -1.89 8.78
C ALA A 104 1.57 -1.59 9.55
N ASN A 105 1.05 -0.38 9.38
CA ASN A 105 -0.26 0.03 9.86
C ASN A 105 -1.29 0.13 8.73
N PHE A 106 -0.89 -0.08 7.48
CA PHE A 106 -1.79 -0.34 6.37
C PHE A 106 -1.42 -1.61 5.60
N THR A 107 -2.45 -2.29 5.11
CA THR A 107 -2.34 -3.27 4.02
C THR A 107 -3.10 -2.76 2.81
N ILE A 108 -2.52 -2.91 1.64
CA ILE A 108 -3.14 -2.57 0.36
C ILE A 108 -3.07 -3.83 -0.50
N GLU A 109 -4.22 -4.44 -0.78
CA GLU A 109 -4.31 -5.63 -1.62
C GLU A 109 -4.62 -5.23 -3.05
N LEU A 110 -3.81 -5.74 -3.98
CA LEU A 110 -3.88 -5.42 -5.41
C LEU A 110 -3.92 -6.73 -6.20
N TRP A 111 -5.11 -7.23 -6.52
CA TRP A 111 -5.30 -8.54 -7.12
C TRP A 111 -4.55 -9.65 -6.35
N ASN A 112 -3.46 -10.17 -6.92
CA ASN A 112 -2.64 -11.23 -6.35
C ASN A 112 -1.44 -10.70 -5.55
N SER A 113 -1.29 -9.39 -5.40
CA SER A 113 -0.17 -8.77 -4.71
C SER A 113 -0.62 -8.00 -3.48
N ILE A 114 0.32 -7.75 -2.57
CA ILE A 114 0.06 -7.01 -1.35
C ILE A 114 1.18 -6.01 -1.06
N LEU A 115 0.79 -4.84 -0.59
CA LEU A 115 1.69 -3.82 -0.08
C LEU A 115 1.42 -3.61 1.41
N PHE A 116 2.43 -3.87 2.21
CA PHE A 116 2.48 -3.49 3.62
C PHE A 116 3.10 -2.11 3.73
N LEU A 117 2.42 -1.20 4.43
CA LEU A 117 2.84 0.19 4.51
C LEU A 117 2.80 0.69 5.95
N GLU A 118 3.85 1.39 6.34
CA GLU A 118 3.95 2.09 7.61
C GLU A 118 4.02 3.60 7.34
N ALA A 119 2.97 4.32 7.75
CA ALA A 119 2.84 5.75 7.50
C ALA A 119 2.24 6.49 8.70
N LYS A 120 2.41 7.81 8.76
CA LYS A 120 1.84 8.66 9.84
C LYS A 120 0.59 9.44 9.42
N CYS A 121 0.25 9.41 8.15
CA CYS A 121 -0.91 10.12 7.62
C CYS A 121 -1.34 9.50 6.31
N VAL A 122 -2.65 9.47 6.08
CA VAL A 122 -3.25 9.23 4.77
C VAL A 122 -4.13 10.42 4.41
N VAL A 123 -4.02 10.87 3.16
CA VAL A 123 -4.87 11.90 2.57
C VAL A 123 -5.70 11.25 1.49
N ILE A 124 -7.02 11.41 1.57
CA ILE A 124 -7.98 10.91 0.57
C ILE A 124 -8.64 12.13 -0.06
N ASN A 125 -8.33 12.39 -1.32
CA ASN A 125 -8.57 13.65 -2.02
C ASN A 125 -7.92 14.82 -1.28
N ASP A 126 -8.72 15.63 -0.59
CA ASP A 126 -8.26 16.79 0.18
C ASP A 126 -8.42 16.60 1.70
N GLU A 127 -8.94 15.45 2.14
CA GLU A 127 -9.16 15.17 3.55
C GLU A 127 -7.98 14.38 4.14
N SER A 128 -7.37 14.94 5.19
CA SER A 128 -6.20 14.37 5.85
C SER A 128 -6.59 13.64 7.14
N PHE A 129 -6.03 12.45 7.33
CA PHE A 129 -6.17 11.67 8.55
C PHE A 129 -4.78 11.43 9.13
N ASP A 130 -4.51 12.05 10.28
CA ASP A 130 -3.30 11.80 11.05
C ASP A 130 -3.44 10.50 11.85
N ILE A 131 -2.37 9.72 11.87
CA ILE A 131 -2.29 8.43 12.55
C ILE A 131 -0.91 8.29 13.22
N SER A 132 -0.80 7.40 14.19
CA SER A 132 0.49 7.11 14.84
C SER A 132 1.19 5.93 14.18
N TYR A 133 2.52 5.91 14.26
CA TYR A 133 3.29 4.71 13.97
C TYR A 133 2.93 3.62 14.99
N PRO A 134 2.77 2.35 14.55
CA PRO A 134 2.55 1.25 15.47
C PRO A 134 3.79 1.00 16.33
N CYS A 135 3.60 0.46 17.53
CA CYS A 135 4.72 0.06 18.40
C CYS A 135 5.37 -1.23 17.84
N ILE A 136 6.72 -1.26 17.76
CA ILE A 136 7.52 -2.38 17.20
C ILE A 136 8.43 -3.04 18.23
#